data_AF-A0A757YEC6-F1
#
_entry.id   AF-A0A757YEC6-F1
#
_cell.length_a   1.000
_cell.length_b   1.000
_cell.length_c   1.000
_cell.angle_alpha   90.00
_cell.angle_beta   90.00
_cell.angle_gamma   90.00
#
_symmetry.space_group_name_H-M   'P 1'
#
loop_
_entity.id
_entity.type
_entity.pdbx_description
1 polymer ?
#
loop_
_entity_poly.entity_id
_entity_poly.type
_entity_poly.pdbx_seq_one_letter_code
_entity_poly.pdbx_strand_id
1 'polypeptide(L)'
;MRVRAGGRLIFEGDITDAYADYNQAPDIPLILTGQVSFNLRNQTAADFSAKGDVPVADIIRALASSAGLKFENQGVSRSLSNPHFSGNLVQQMLDAASAADINIDLGDAEKVTIWPKDKALDIPAVHISPDHGLIGYPVYTMTGLSATTTFCPDLFIGRRVHLESSLPNVTGDYQLTGVIHTITSRTVGGPWSSNCTMTRLNDNGTTTQ
;
A
#
# COMPACT_ATOMS: atom_id res chain seq x y z
N MET A 1 -3.61 17.22 -1.71
CA MET A 1 -3.95 16.83 -3.10
C MET A 1 -4.75 15.54 -3.07
N ARG A 2 -5.82 15.46 -3.85
CA ARG A 2 -6.62 14.24 -4.04
C ARG A 2 -6.71 13.92 -5.52
N VAL A 3 -6.44 12.68 -5.91
CA VAL A 3 -6.57 12.19 -7.29
C VAL A 3 -7.66 11.13 -7.34
N ARG A 4 -8.57 11.26 -8.31
CA ARG A 4 -9.66 10.32 -8.53
C ARG A 4 -9.61 9.75 -9.95
N ALA A 5 -9.92 8.47 -10.08
CA ALA A 5 -10.08 7.78 -11.36
C ALA A 5 -11.36 6.92 -11.30
N GLY A 6 -12.21 7.02 -12.32
CA GLY A 6 -13.49 6.27 -12.34
C GLY A 6 -14.40 6.54 -11.15
N GLY A 7 -14.37 7.76 -10.58
CA GLY A 7 -15.13 8.15 -9.38
C GLY A 7 -14.49 7.74 -8.04
N ARG A 8 -13.51 6.82 -8.04
CA ARG A 8 -12.81 6.35 -6.84
C ARG A 8 -11.62 7.25 -6.50
N LEU A 9 -11.40 7.47 -5.20
CA LEU A 9 -10.16 8.09 -4.70
C LEU A 9 -9.02 7.07 -4.81
N ILE A 10 -7.95 7.44 -5.51
CA ILE A 10 -6.81 6.55 -5.80
C ILE A 10 -5.49 7.07 -5.21
N PHE A 11 -5.47 8.33 -4.81
CA PHE A 11 -4.37 8.94 -4.08
C PHE A 11 -4.90 10.13 -3.27
N GLU A 12 -4.40 10.25 -2.05
CA GLU A 12 -4.52 11.46 -1.24
C GLU A 12 -3.24 11.65 -0.43
N GLY A 13 -2.73 12.87 -0.45
CA GLY A 13 -1.48 13.22 0.20
C GLY A 13 -1.16 14.70 0.00
N ASP A 14 0.03 15.12 0.39
CA ASP A 14 0.44 16.52 0.33
C ASP A 14 1.34 16.76 -0.87
N ILE A 15 1.23 17.94 -1.49
CA ILE A 15 2.15 18.34 -2.56
C ILE A 15 3.48 18.69 -1.91
N THR A 16 4.55 18.01 -2.32
CA THR A 16 5.90 18.20 -1.79
C THR A 16 6.83 18.92 -2.75
N ASP A 17 6.50 18.92 -4.04
CA ASP A 17 7.22 19.65 -5.08
C ASP A 17 6.30 20.07 -6.22
N ALA A 18 6.60 21.21 -6.84
CA ALA A 18 5.82 21.78 -7.94
C ALA A 18 6.68 22.67 -8.84
N TYR A 19 6.82 22.32 -10.12
CA TYR A 19 7.61 23.09 -11.07
C TYR A 19 7.10 22.96 -12.51
N ALA A 20 7.48 23.90 -13.38
CA ALA A 20 7.21 23.85 -14.80
C ALA A 20 8.42 23.29 -15.56
N ASP A 21 8.21 22.30 -16.44
CA ASP A 21 9.30 21.76 -17.28
C ASP A 21 9.38 22.48 -18.62
N TYR A 22 10.20 23.55 -18.67
CA TYR A 22 10.40 24.34 -19.88
C TYR A 22 11.12 23.59 -21.01
N ASN A 23 11.68 22.40 -20.76
CA ASN A 23 12.28 21.59 -21.83
C ASN A 23 11.22 21.02 -22.79
N GLN A 24 9.93 21.04 -22.41
CA GLN A 24 8.82 20.55 -23.24
C GLN A 24 8.15 21.64 -24.09
N ALA A 25 8.79 22.81 -24.26
CA ALA A 25 8.25 23.89 -25.08
C ALA A 25 7.90 23.41 -26.52
N PRO A 26 6.76 23.86 -27.10
CA PRO A 26 5.89 24.94 -26.61
C PRO A 26 4.88 24.51 -25.53
N ASP A 27 4.61 23.22 -25.36
CA ASP A 27 3.62 22.69 -24.42
C ASP A 27 4.23 22.42 -23.04
N ILE A 28 4.47 23.50 -22.29
CA ILE A 28 5.14 23.45 -20.99
C ILE A 28 4.20 22.87 -19.92
N PRO A 29 4.47 21.68 -19.36
CA PRO A 29 3.63 21.09 -18.32
C PRO A 29 3.96 21.66 -16.93
N LEU A 30 2.95 21.64 -16.05
CA LEU A 30 3.15 21.73 -14.60
C LEU A 30 3.33 20.32 -14.04
N ILE A 31 4.47 20.05 -13.43
CA ILE A 31 4.77 18.80 -12.73
C ILE A 31 4.52 18.98 -11.25
N LEU A 32 3.74 18.07 -10.65
CA LEU A 32 3.44 18.04 -9.22
C LEU A 32 3.85 16.70 -8.65
N THR A 33 4.63 16.72 -7.56
CA THR A 33 4.93 15.54 -6.77
C THR A 33 4.14 15.58 -5.47
N GLY A 34 3.49 14.48 -5.13
CA GLY A 34 2.77 14.34 -3.87
C GLY A 34 3.17 13.10 -3.10
N GLN A 35 3.12 13.18 -1.78
CA GLN A 35 3.43 12.06 -0.88
C GLN A 35 2.33 11.86 0.15
N VAL A 36 1.97 10.60 0.41
CA VAL A 36 0.99 10.23 1.44
C VAL A 36 1.57 10.51 2.83
N SER A 37 0.75 11.02 3.73
CA SER A 37 1.11 11.27 5.14
C SER A 37 2.31 12.20 5.36
N PHE A 38 2.68 13.04 4.39
CA PHE A 38 3.84 13.92 4.51
C PHE A 38 3.67 14.93 5.64
N ASN A 39 2.51 15.59 5.72
CA ASN A 39 2.20 16.51 6.81
C ASN A 39 2.20 15.79 8.17
N LEU A 40 1.62 14.58 8.25
CA LEU A 40 1.62 13.78 9.47
C LEU A 40 3.03 13.39 9.91
N ARG A 41 3.95 13.13 8.96
CA ARG A 41 5.35 12.83 9.25
C ARG A 41 6.15 14.06 9.69
N ASN A 42 5.73 15.26 9.28
CA ASN A 42 6.42 16.52 9.57
C ASN A 42 5.88 17.24 10.81
N GLN A 43 4.75 16.80 11.37
CA GLN A 43 4.19 17.35 12.60
C GLN A 43 4.74 16.64 13.83
N THR A 44 5.06 17.42 14.86
CA THR A 44 5.33 16.89 16.19
C THR A 44 4.02 16.41 16.81
N ALA A 45 4.08 15.27 17.49
CA ALA A 45 2.97 14.74 18.29
C ALA A 45 3.42 14.62 19.74
N ALA A 46 2.47 14.66 20.67
CA ALA A 46 2.77 14.30 22.04
C ALA A 46 3.15 12.81 22.11
N ASP A 47 4.04 12.46 23.04
CA ASP A 47 4.42 11.07 23.26
C ASP A 47 3.19 10.26 23.71
N PHE A 48 3.05 9.06 23.15
CA PHE A 48 2.11 8.08 23.67
C PHE A 48 2.72 7.37 24.87
N SER A 49 1.97 7.25 25.96
CA SER A 49 2.38 6.47 27.13
C SER A 49 1.17 5.89 27.84
N ALA A 50 1.27 4.63 28.24
CA ALA A 50 0.25 4.00 29.08
C ALA A 50 0.91 3.07 30.11
N LYS A 51 0.24 2.87 31.24
CA LYS A 51 0.69 1.96 32.31
C LYS A 51 -0.02 0.62 32.21
N GLY A 52 0.70 -0.45 32.52
CA GLY A 52 0.18 -1.81 32.49
C GLY A 52 0.11 -2.38 31.07
N ASP A 53 -0.64 -3.47 30.93
CA ASP A 53 -0.78 -4.18 29.66
C ASP A 53 -1.91 -3.57 28.82
N VAL A 54 -1.57 -3.04 27.66
CA VAL A 54 -2.50 -2.34 26.77
C VAL A 54 -2.57 -3.05 25.42
N PRO A 55 -3.77 -3.38 24.91
CA PRO A 55 -3.91 -3.96 23.56
C PRO A 55 -3.33 -3.03 22.50
N VAL A 56 -2.48 -3.56 21.62
CA VAL A 56 -1.85 -2.75 20.55
C VAL A 56 -2.87 -2.13 19.61
N ALA A 57 -4.00 -2.82 19.40
CA ALA A 57 -5.12 -2.30 18.62
C ALA A 57 -5.70 -1.01 19.22
N ASP A 58 -5.75 -0.88 20.54
CA ASP A 58 -6.27 0.31 21.21
C ASP A 58 -5.27 1.48 21.10
N ILE A 59 -3.97 1.19 21.19
CA ILE A 59 -2.88 2.17 20.99
C ILE A 59 -2.97 2.75 19.57
N ILE A 60 -2.96 1.88 18.55
CA ILE A 60 -2.97 2.31 17.14
C ILE A 60 -4.29 3.03 16.81
N ARG A 61 -5.44 2.57 17.35
CA ARG A 61 -6.72 3.26 17.18
C ARG A 61 -6.69 4.69 17.73
N ALA A 62 -6.09 4.92 18.89
CA ALA A 62 -5.97 6.24 19.49
C ALA A 62 -5.08 7.19 18.68
N LEU A 63 -3.94 6.67 18.19
CA LEU A 63 -3.02 7.41 17.31
C LEU A 63 -3.66 7.75 15.96
N ALA A 64 -4.33 6.78 15.32
CA ALA A 64 -5.05 6.97 14.07
C ALA A 64 -6.17 8.02 14.23
N SER A 65 -6.94 7.96 15.32
CA SER A 65 -7.99 8.93 15.61
C SER A 65 -7.44 10.35 15.78
N SER A 66 -6.28 10.50 16.42
CA SER A 66 -5.59 11.79 16.56
C SER A 66 -5.11 12.35 15.20
N ALA A 67 -4.87 11.46 14.22
CA ALA A 67 -4.56 11.83 12.84
C ALA A 67 -5.81 12.02 11.95
N GLY A 68 -7.02 11.85 12.49
CA GLY A 68 -8.27 11.91 11.72
C GLY A 68 -8.53 10.69 10.81
N LEU A 69 -7.82 9.58 11.03
CA LEU A 69 -7.93 8.35 10.27
C LEU A 69 -8.91 7.37 10.95
N LYS A 70 -9.65 6.60 10.14
CA LYS A 70 -10.40 5.44 10.60
C LYS A 70 -9.43 4.32 11.00
N PHE A 71 -9.92 3.32 11.71
CA PHE A 71 -9.11 2.19 12.18
C PHE A 71 -9.82 0.86 11.93
N GLU A 72 -9.09 -0.12 11.41
CA GLU A 72 -9.56 -1.47 11.14
C GLU A 72 -8.60 -2.50 11.75
N ASN A 73 -9.12 -3.40 12.59
CA ASN A 73 -8.37 -4.51 13.17
C ASN A 73 -8.84 -5.84 12.57
N GLN A 74 -7.98 -6.51 11.81
CA GLN A 74 -8.26 -7.82 11.21
C GLN A 74 -7.67 -8.96 12.05
N GLY A 75 -8.05 -9.01 13.33
CA GLY A 75 -7.76 -10.15 14.22
C GLY A 75 -6.46 -10.06 15.02
N VAL A 76 -5.90 -8.87 15.22
CA VAL A 76 -4.81 -8.63 16.18
C VAL A 76 -5.36 -8.63 17.61
N SER A 77 -4.73 -9.42 18.48
CA SER A 77 -5.07 -9.53 19.91
C SER A 77 -3.87 -9.38 20.85
N ARG A 78 -2.73 -8.86 20.36
CA ARG A 78 -1.52 -8.67 21.17
C ARG A 78 -1.63 -7.45 22.08
N SER A 79 -0.87 -7.49 23.17
CA SER A 79 -0.75 -6.37 24.13
C SER A 79 0.71 -6.01 24.34
N LEU A 80 0.94 -4.75 24.70
CA LEU A 80 2.24 -4.21 25.07
C LEU A 80 2.20 -3.78 26.54
N SER A 81 3.27 -4.08 27.28
CA SER A 81 3.39 -3.72 28.69
C SER A 81 4.12 -2.39 28.84
N ASN A 82 3.50 -1.45 29.56
CA ASN A 82 4.01 -0.09 29.78
C ASN A 82 4.55 0.59 28.51
N PRO A 83 3.76 0.64 27.42
CA PRO A 83 4.23 1.17 26.14
C PRO A 83 4.55 2.68 26.24
N HIS A 84 5.63 3.08 25.58
CA HIS A 84 6.03 4.48 25.39
C HIS A 84 6.54 4.64 23.96
N PHE A 85 5.94 5.57 23.21
CA PHE A 85 6.33 5.88 21.82
C PHE A 85 6.42 7.39 21.64
N SER A 86 7.45 7.84 20.93
CA SER A 86 7.72 9.25 20.70
C SER A 86 7.90 9.55 19.20
N GLY A 87 8.01 10.82 18.85
CA GLY A 87 8.08 11.28 17.47
C GLY A 87 6.71 11.56 16.87
N ASN A 88 6.61 11.58 15.54
CA ASN A 88 5.34 11.88 14.85
C ASN A 88 4.36 10.69 14.92
N LEU A 89 3.07 10.93 14.65
CA LEU A 89 2.02 9.91 14.76
C LEU A 89 2.28 8.67 13.87
N VAL A 90 2.84 8.87 12.67
CA VAL A 90 3.17 7.77 11.76
C VAL A 90 4.26 6.90 12.35
N GLN A 91 5.31 7.51 12.90
CA GLN A 91 6.41 6.81 13.56
C GLN A 91 5.89 6.03 14.77
N GLN A 92 5.12 6.67 15.64
CA GLN A 92 4.55 6.01 16.82
C GLN A 92 3.67 4.79 16.46
N MET A 93 2.88 4.86 15.38
CA MET A 93 2.08 3.73 14.90
C MET A 93 2.95 2.59 14.35
N LEU A 94 3.99 2.91 13.59
CA LEU A 94 4.94 1.91 13.06
C LEU A 94 5.72 1.24 14.19
N ASP A 95 6.16 2.00 15.20
CA ASP A 95 6.87 1.48 16.36
C ASP A 95 5.98 0.60 17.23
N ALA A 96 4.72 0.98 17.44
CA ALA A 96 3.74 0.15 18.14
C ALA A 96 3.48 -1.18 17.40
N ALA A 97 3.33 -1.13 16.07
CA ALA A 97 3.15 -2.32 15.26
C ALA A 97 4.39 -3.23 15.29
N SER A 98 5.59 -2.64 15.21
CA SER A 98 6.85 -3.37 15.30
C SER A 98 7.04 -4.01 16.67
N ALA A 99 6.77 -3.28 17.76
CA ALA A 99 6.91 -3.77 19.13
C ALA A 99 5.96 -4.93 19.43
N ALA A 100 4.78 -4.95 18.80
CA ALA A 100 3.80 -6.02 18.94
C ALA A 100 3.98 -7.16 17.91
N ASP A 101 4.97 -7.10 17.02
CA ASP A 101 5.17 -8.05 15.93
C ASP A 101 3.86 -8.31 15.15
N ILE A 102 3.32 -7.23 14.56
CA ILE A 102 2.13 -7.25 13.69
C ILE A 102 2.42 -6.52 12.38
N ASN A 103 1.52 -6.67 11.41
CA ASN A 103 1.54 -5.87 10.21
C ASN A 103 0.62 -4.65 10.36
N ILE A 104 0.97 -3.57 9.65
CA ILE A 104 0.21 -2.33 9.61
C ILE A 104 0.25 -1.77 8.18
N ASP A 105 -0.88 -1.26 7.71
CA ASP A 105 -1.02 -0.49 6.48
C ASP A 105 -1.42 0.95 6.81
N LEU A 106 -0.67 1.90 6.25
CA LEU A 106 -0.84 3.35 6.35
C LEU A 106 -0.95 3.99 4.95
N GLY A 107 -1.09 3.17 3.90
CA GLY A 107 -1.21 3.63 2.51
C GLY A 107 -2.63 4.04 2.12
N ASP A 108 -3.65 3.57 2.84
CA ASP A 108 -5.03 4.04 2.69
C ASP A 108 -5.19 5.42 3.34
N ALA A 109 -5.61 6.40 2.54
CA ALA A 109 -5.76 7.79 2.96
C ALA A 109 -6.84 8.00 4.03
N GLU A 110 -7.80 7.08 4.17
CA GLU A 110 -8.90 7.22 5.13
C GLU A 110 -8.77 6.32 6.35
N LYS A 111 -7.94 5.27 6.31
CA LYS A 111 -7.88 4.27 7.39
C LYS A 111 -6.50 3.67 7.62
N VAL A 112 -6.26 3.30 8.87
CA VAL A 112 -5.15 2.44 9.28
C VAL A 112 -5.67 1.02 9.48
N THR A 113 -5.03 0.05 8.84
CA THR A 113 -5.41 -1.37 8.96
C THR A 113 -4.30 -2.16 9.63
N ILE A 114 -4.62 -3.02 10.59
CA ILE A 114 -3.65 -3.94 11.23
C ILE A 114 -4.10 -5.40 11.11
N TRP A 115 -3.13 -6.30 11.00
CA TRP A 115 -3.38 -7.74 10.96
C TRP A 115 -2.17 -8.53 11.54
N PRO A 116 -2.37 -9.78 11.99
CA PRO A 116 -1.27 -10.60 12.52
C PRO A 116 -0.13 -10.81 11.51
N LYS A 117 1.11 -10.93 12.02
CA LYS A 117 2.32 -11.07 11.19
C LYS A 117 2.30 -12.31 10.28
N ASP A 118 1.74 -13.38 10.81
CA ASP A 118 1.63 -14.72 10.23
C ASP A 118 0.40 -14.91 9.32
N LYS A 119 -0.47 -13.90 9.25
CA LYS A 119 -1.66 -13.92 8.40
C LYS A 119 -1.51 -12.94 7.25
N ALA A 120 -2.24 -13.20 6.17
CA ALA A 120 -2.45 -12.20 5.16
C ALA A 120 -3.59 -11.26 5.54
N LEU A 121 -3.53 -10.08 4.93
CA LEU A 121 -4.63 -9.13 4.93
C LEU A 121 -5.89 -9.84 4.38
N ASP A 122 -6.98 -9.79 5.15
CA ASP A 122 -8.25 -10.46 4.87
C ASP A 122 -9.04 -9.68 3.84
N ILE A 123 -8.56 -9.73 2.60
CA ILE A 123 -9.14 -9.04 1.47
C ILE A 123 -9.10 -9.98 0.24
N PRO A 124 -10.17 -10.07 -0.57
CA PRO A 124 -10.25 -11.06 -1.66
C PRO A 124 -9.15 -10.89 -2.72
N ALA A 125 -8.46 -11.95 -3.13
CA ALA A 125 -7.39 -11.80 -4.13
C ALA A 125 -7.91 -11.18 -5.44
N VAL A 126 -7.08 -10.35 -6.09
CA VAL A 126 -7.41 -9.84 -7.43
C VAL A 126 -7.00 -10.88 -8.46
N HIS A 127 -7.93 -11.25 -9.32
CA HIS A 127 -7.66 -12.18 -10.41
C HIS A 127 -7.09 -11.44 -11.63
N ILE A 128 -5.96 -11.91 -12.16
CA ILE A 128 -5.26 -11.32 -13.30
C ILE A 128 -5.06 -12.40 -14.35
N SER A 129 -5.63 -12.21 -15.53
CA SER A 129 -5.50 -13.08 -16.70
C SER A 129 -5.67 -12.25 -17.98
N PRO A 130 -5.46 -12.80 -19.19
CA PRO A 130 -5.76 -12.08 -20.44
C PRO A 130 -7.18 -11.48 -20.47
N ASP A 131 -8.17 -12.23 -19.97
CA ASP A 131 -9.58 -11.79 -19.91
C ASP A 131 -9.86 -10.87 -18.72
N HIS A 132 -8.97 -10.88 -17.72
CA HIS A 132 -9.03 -10.05 -16.52
C HIS A 132 -7.99 -8.92 -16.52
N GLY A 133 -7.68 -8.41 -17.71
CA GLY A 133 -6.95 -7.15 -17.88
C GLY A 133 -5.43 -7.28 -17.96
N LEU A 134 -4.84 -8.48 -17.97
CA LEU A 134 -3.41 -8.68 -18.24
C LEU A 134 -3.06 -8.16 -19.64
N ILE A 135 -2.06 -7.28 -19.72
CA ILE A 135 -1.54 -6.70 -20.96
C ILE A 135 -0.19 -7.34 -21.26
N GLY A 136 -0.10 -8.06 -22.38
CA GLY A 136 1.11 -8.76 -22.77
C GLY A 136 1.40 -9.95 -21.86
N TYR A 137 2.69 -10.26 -21.68
CA TYR A 137 3.13 -11.40 -20.87
C TYR A 137 3.84 -10.93 -19.60
N PRO A 138 3.68 -11.67 -18.48
CA PRO A 138 4.50 -11.46 -17.29
C PRO A 138 5.98 -11.70 -17.56
N VAL A 139 6.85 -11.01 -16.81
CA VAL A 139 8.31 -11.06 -16.96
C VAL A 139 8.94 -11.41 -15.62
N TYR A 140 9.90 -12.34 -15.60
CA TYR A 140 10.69 -12.61 -14.41
C TYR A 140 11.58 -11.43 -14.03
N THR A 141 11.60 -11.10 -12.75
CA THR A 141 12.50 -10.11 -12.15
C THR A 141 13.50 -10.82 -11.24
N MET A 142 14.49 -10.08 -10.73
CA MET A 142 15.47 -10.66 -9.78
C MET A 142 14.83 -11.25 -8.53
N THR A 143 13.68 -10.73 -8.12
CA THR A 143 13.01 -11.10 -6.85
C THR A 143 11.66 -11.79 -7.05
N GLY A 144 11.16 -11.91 -8.28
CA GLY A 144 9.86 -12.52 -8.54
C GLY A 144 9.38 -12.34 -9.97
N LEU A 145 8.19 -11.76 -10.14
CA LEU A 145 7.56 -11.49 -11.42
C LEU A 145 7.12 -10.03 -11.51
N SER A 146 7.03 -9.52 -12.73
CA SER A 146 6.30 -8.31 -13.05
C SER A 146 5.20 -8.60 -14.08
N ALA A 147 4.08 -7.92 -13.95
CA ALA A 147 2.99 -7.98 -14.92
C ALA A 147 2.40 -6.59 -15.13
N THR A 148 1.96 -6.32 -16.35
CA THR A 148 1.22 -5.10 -16.67
C THR A 148 -0.23 -5.45 -16.85
N THR A 149 -1.12 -4.67 -16.26
CA THR A 149 -2.57 -4.81 -16.41
C THR A 149 -3.19 -3.51 -16.90
N THR A 150 -4.42 -3.59 -17.40
CA THR A 150 -5.29 -2.41 -17.50
C THR A 150 -5.47 -1.82 -16.09
N PHE A 151 -5.57 -0.50 -15.98
CA PHE A 151 -5.64 0.18 -14.70
C PHE A 151 -6.66 -0.49 -13.74
N CYS A 152 -6.15 -0.93 -12.58
CA CYS A 152 -6.92 -1.58 -11.54
C CYS A 152 -6.57 -0.95 -10.18
N PRO A 153 -7.45 -0.11 -9.59
CA PRO A 153 -7.17 0.58 -8.32
C PRO A 153 -7.21 -0.34 -7.09
N ASP A 154 -7.54 -1.62 -7.26
CA ASP A 154 -7.50 -2.63 -6.20
C ASP A 154 -6.15 -3.36 -6.12
N LEU A 155 -5.22 -3.05 -7.03
CA LEU A 155 -3.83 -3.49 -6.95
C LEU A 155 -3.03 -2.49 -6.10
N PHE A 156 -2.53 -2.94 -4.96
CA PHE A 156 -1.65 -2.17 -4.09
C PHE A 156 -0.69 -3.12 -3.37
N ILE A 157 0.35 -2.57 -2.73
CA ILE A 157 1.37 -3.37 -2.05
C ILE A 157 0.72 -4.24 -0.96
N GLY A 158 1.16 -5.51 -0.85
CA GLY A 158 0.63 -6.48 0.12
C GLY A 158 -0.63 -7.21 -0.33
N ARG A 159 -1.35 -6.70 -1.35
CA ARG A 159 -2.52 -7.35 -1.96
C ARG A 159 -2.14 -8.70 -2.55
N ARG A 160 -2.98 -9.72 -2.32
CA ARG A 160 -2.85 -11.02 -2.99
C ARG A 160 -3.46 -10.96 -4.40
N VAL A 161 -2.82 -11.66 -5.33
CA VAL A 161 -3.33 -11.82 -6.70
C VAL A 161 -3.23 -13.27 -7.13
N HIS A 162 -4.19 -13.70 -7.93
CA HIS A 162 -4.09 -14.95 -8.68
C HIS A 162 -3.77 -14.60 -10.13
N LEU A 163 -2.58 -14.96 -10.60
CA LEU A 163 -2.12 -14.69 -11.95
C LEU A 163 -2.31 -15.94 -12.81
N GLU A 164 -2.99 -15.80 -13.94
CA GLU A 164 -3.06 -16.81 -14.99
C GLU A 164 -2.31 -16.33 -16.24
N SER A 165 -1.47 -17.20 -16.77
CA SER A 165 -0.71 -16.96 -17.98
C SER A 165 -0.52 -18.27 -18.75
N SER A 166 -0.39 -18.19 -20.06
CA SER A 166 0.00 -19.35 -20.89
C SER A 166 1.49 -19.68 -20.78
N LEU A 167 2.30 -18.83 -20.12
CA LEU A 167 3.69 -19.11 -19.86
C LEU A 167 3.86 -20.23 -18.82
N PRO A 168 4.79 -21.18 -19.03
CA PRO A 168 5.04 -22.25 -18.07
C PRO A 168 5.51 -21.69 -16.72
N ASN A 169 5.03 -22.27 -15.62
CA ASN A 169 5.39 -21.95 -14.24
C ASN A 169 5.06 -20.52 -13.74
N VAL A 170 4.28 -19.76 -14.50
CA VAL A 170 3.85 -18.39 -14.14
C VAL A 170 2.47 -18.35 -13.46
N THR A 171 1.59 -19.30 -13.76
CA THR A 171 0.26 -19.34 -13.14
C THR A 171 0.36 -19.69 -11.66
N GLY A 172 -0.34 -18.94 -10.80
CA GLY A 172 -0.43 -19.20 -9.37
C GLY A 172 -0.75 -17.96 -8.53
N ASP A 173 -0.59 -18.12 -7.23
CA ASP A 173 -0.87 -17.06 -6.25
C ASP A 173 0.38 -16.28 -5.88
N TYR A 174 0.22 -14.96 -5.82
CA TYR A 174 1.30 -14.01 -5.58
C TYR A 174 0.88 -12.93 -4.59
N GLN A 175 1.87 -12.32 -3.94
CA GLN A 175 1.70 -11.10 -3.18
C GLN A 175 2.39 -9.94 -3.91
N LEU A 176 1.66 -8.84 -4.09
CA LEU A 176 2.22 -7.64 -4.70
C LEU A 176 3.24 -6.98 -3.77
N THR A 177 4.40 -6.66 -4.32
CA THR A 177 5.49 -5.96 -3.62
C THR A 177 5.61 -4.51 -4.06
N GLY A 178 5.01 -4.16 -5.20
CA GLY A 178 5.06 -2.83 -5.79
C GLY A 178 3.97 -2.68 -6.85
N VAL A 179 3.37 -1.50 -6.94
CA VAL A 179 2.40 -1.16 -7.99
C VAL A 179 2.64 0.28 -8.43
N ILE A 180 2.67 0.50 -9.74
CA ILE A 180 2.71 1.82 -10.37
C ILE A 180 1.50 1.93 -11.29
N HIS A 181 0.62 2.89 -11.02
CA HIS A 181 -0.50 3.22 -11.88
C HIS A 181 -0.11 4.38 -12.81
N THR A 182 -0.26 4.18 -14.12
CA THR A 182 -0.05 5.23 -15.11
C THR A 182 -1.37 5.50 -15.80
N ILE A 183 -1.96 6.67 -15.50
CA ILE A 183 -3.25 7.09 -16.02
C ILE A 183 -3.14 8.46 -16.67
N THR A 184 -3.93 8.67 -17.71
CA THR A 184 -4.09 9.98 -18.35
C THR A 184 -5.56 10.37 -18.35
N SER A 185 -5.82 11.68 -18.36
CA SER A 185 -7.16 12.23 -18.44
C SER A 185 -7.34 12.96 -19.76
N ARG A 186 -8.53 12.82 -20.38
CA ARG A 186 -8.92 13.52 -21.61
C ARG A 186 -8.06 13.24 -22.85
N THR A 187 -7.30 12.15 -22.84
CA THR A 187 -6.51 11.69 -24.00
C THR A 187 -7.03 10.32 -24.44
N VAL A 188 -7.68 10.27 -25.60
CA VAL A 188 -8.12 9.00 -26.19
C VAL A 188 -6.90 8.14 -26.50
N GLY A 189 -6.88 6.90 -26.00
CA GLY A 189 -5.74 5.99 -26.16
C GLY A 189 -4.51 6.35 -25.32
N GLY A 190 -4.62 7.31 -24.40
CA GLY A 190 -3.57 7.60 -23.44
C GLY A 190 -3.36 6.45 -22.43
N PRO A 191 -2.20 6.40 -21.75
CA PRO A 191 -1.92 5.38 -20.74
C PRO A 191 -3.06 5.18 -19.73
N TRP A 192 -3.41 3.91 -19.51
CA TRP A 192 -4.40 3.46 -18.54
C TRP A 192 -4.03 2.06 -18.02
N SER A 193 -2.89 1.98 -17.32
CA SER A 193 -2.29 0.71 -16.93
C SER A 193 -1.82 0.69 -15.47
N SER A 194 -1.66 -0.52 -14.94
CA SER A 194 -0.99 -0.78 -13.67
C SER A 194 0.15 -1.76 -13.89
N ASN A 195 1.37 -1.33 -13.64
CA ASN A 195 2.53 -2.21 -13.61
C ASN A 195 2.74 -2.69 -12.17
N CYS A 196 2.83 -3.99 -11.97
CA CYS A 196 2.97 -4.57 -10.64
C CYS A 196 4.17 -5.51 -10.59
N THR A 197 4.88 -5.46 -9.46
CA THR A 197 5.89 -6.44 -9.08
C THR A 197 5.34 -7.33 -7.98
N MET A 198 5.68 -8.62 -8.01
CA MET A 198 5.08 -9.60 -7.12
C MET A 198 6.03 -10.76 -6.82
N THR A 199 5.87 -11.34 -5.64
CA THR A 199 6.56 -12.55 -5.19
C THR A 199 5.56 -13.70 -5.07
N ARG A 200 6.01 -14.92 -5.42
CA ARG A 200 5.14 -16.09 -5.31
C ARG A 200 4.81 -16.34 -3.85
N LEU A 201 3.53 -16.58 -3.57
CA LEU A 201 3.15 -17.12 -2.28
C LEU A 201 3.61 -18.57 -2.25
N ASN A 202 4.51 -18.88 -1.32
CA ASN A 202 4.84 -20.27 -1.06
C ASN A 202 3.63 -20.90 -0.37
N ASP A 203 3.15 -22.01 -0.89
CA ASP A 203 2.23 -22.88 -0.16
C ASP A 203 2.98 -23.35 1.09
N ASN A 204 2.66 -22.79 2.26
CA ASN A 204 3.34 -23.17 3.50
C ASN A 204 3.12 -24.69 3.76
N GLY A 205 4.15 -25.47 4.05
CA GLY A 205 5.53 -25.05 4.14
C GLY A 205 6.50 -26.15 4.53
N THR A 206 7.75 -25.91 4.15
CA THR A 206 8.95 -26.28 4.88
C THR A 206 10.05 -25.44 4.27
N THR A 207 10.61 -24.53 5.05
CA THR A 207 11.98 -24.07 4.82
C THR A 207 12.84 -25.32 4.77
N THR A 208 13.34 -25.66 3.58
CA THR A 208 14.41 -26.66 3.47
C THR A 208 15.70 -25.87 3.34
N GLN A 209 16.65 -26.28 4.18
CA GLN A 209 17.90 -25.64 4.57
C GLN A 209 18.76 -25.14 3.42
#